data_AF-A0A7Z9VJP6-F1
#
_entry.id   AF-A0A7Z9VJP6-F1
#
_cell.length_a   1.000
_cell.length_b   1.000
_cell.length_c   1.000
_cell.angle_alpha   90.00
_cell.angle_beta   90.00
_cell.angle_gamma   90.00
#
_symmetry.space_group_name_H-M   'P 1'
#
loop_
_entity.id
_entity.type
_entity.pdbx_description
1 polymer ?
#
loop_
_entity_poly.entity_id
_entity_poly.type
_entity_poly.pdbx_seq_one_letter_code
_entity_poly.pdbx_strand_id
1 'polypeptide(L)'
;KKGELFSDVRIFSKGQKESQTSIHAKTGTLSTLADAFLLTLFDGEIHELEVADYSNYRRIIFETHRITIPADDILLNRRDSSNRTDREMSVPMILDKVENYENRIDVVNTRLAGAFFRTLEDSLWPGTISEGNEIVESARKKIRADTTLSGKQLHKKERQLRSLERQVKNEFGLITSYQKGRNKYLVEVHKKFSLPFACILFVLLGAPLGVMSKRGGFAMSMSLSFGFFLLYYILLIGGEEMADRNQVSAAVGMWVPNAVVLILALYLTLHTVRERAPIPLLSFFSKKENNS
;
A
#
# COMPACT_ATOMS: atom_id res chain seq x y z
N LYS A 1 -34.06 33.69 5.93
CA LYS A 1 -33.28 32.67 6.66
C LYS A 1 -34.20 31.51 7.06
N LYS A 2 -34.42 30.53 6.17
CA LYS A 2 -34.98 29.20 6.49
C LYS A 2 -33.87 28.24 6.12
N GLY A 3 -33.22 27.57 7.06
CA GLY A 3 -32.04 26.79 6.66
C GLY A 3 -31.30 25.98 7.72
N GLU A 4 -31.95 25.53 8.79
CA GLU A 4 -31.35 24.52 9.70
C GLU A 4 -32.31 23.36 9.98
N LEU A 5 -33.23 23.07 9.05
CA LEU A 5 -34.13 21.93 9.13
C LEU A 5 -33.64 20.83 8.18
N PHE A 6 -33.18 19.73 8.76
CA PHE A 6 -32.89 18.49 8.04
C PHE A 6 -34.18 17.68 7.89
N SER A 7 -34.32 16.96 6.78
CA SER A 7 -35.42 16.04 6.51
C SER A 7 -34.87 14.63 6.26
N ASP A 8 -35.61 13.59 6.66
CA ASP A 8 -35.19 12.18 6.57
C ASP A 8 -33.85 11.91 7.27
N VAL A 9 -33.76 12.27 8.55
CA VAL A 9 -32.52 12.13 9.33
C VAL A 9 -32.34 10.68 9.77
N ARG A 10 -31.20 10.09 9.41
CA ARG A 10 -30.79 8.74 9.82
C ARG A 10 -29.45 8.76 10.53
N ILE A 11 -29.41 8.18 11.72
CA ILE A 11 -28.21 8.12 12.57
C ILE A 11 -27.96 6.67 12.94
N PHE A 12 -26.71 6.22 12.79
CA PHE A 12 -26.30 4.87 13.13
C PHE A 12 -25.22 4.92 14.21
N SER A 13 -25.42 4.17 15.29
CA SER A 13 -24.38 3.95 16.30
C SER A 13 -23.39 2.92 15.76
N LYS A 14 -22.14 3.33 15.53
CA LYS A 14 -21.01 2.44 15.26
C LYS A 14 -20.05 2.54 16.44
N GLY A 15 -20.19 1.69 17.45
CA GLY A 15 -19.24 1.68 18.57
C GLY A 15 -19.66 0.94 19.83
N GLN A 16 -20.95 0.68 20.05
CA GLN A 16 -21.38 -0.12 21.20
C GLN A 16 -21.24 -1.61 20.89
N LYS A 17 -20.52 -2.34 21.78
CA LYS A 17 -20.26 -3.79 21.63
C LYS A 17 -21.48 -4.65 21.93
N GLU A 18 -22.47 -4.11 22.63
CA GLU A 18 -23.60 -4.87 23.20
C GLU A 18 -24.89 -4.70 22.41
N SER A 19 -25.15 -3.53 21.82
CA SER A 19 -26.32 -3.29 20.96
C SER A 19 -25.99 -2.44 19.74
N GLN A 20 -26.69 -2.70 18.64
CA GLN A 20 -26.72 -1.85 17.44
C GLN A 20 -27.95 -0.95 17.50
N THR A 21 -27.72 0.36 17.45
CA THR A 21 -28.80 1.37 17.48
C THR A 21 -28.87 2.14 16.16
N SER A 22 -30.07 2.26 15.59
CA SER A 22 -30.36 3.17 14.48
C SER A 22 -31.53 4.08 14.79
N ILE A 23 -31.35 5.37 14.54
CA ILE A 23 -32.37 6.40 14.77
C ILE A 23 -32.84 6.92 13.42
N HIS A 24 -34.15 6.97 13.24
CA HIS A 24 -34.82 7.52 12.07
C HIS A 24 -35.74 8.65 12.52
N ALA A 25 -35.67 9.83 11.91
CA ALA A 25 -36.54 10.95 12.23
C ALA A 25 -36.99 11.67 10.96
N LYS A 26 -38.25 12.12 10.93
CA LYS A 26 -38.79 12.84 9.78
C LYS A 26 -38.07 14.16 9.58
N THR A 27 -37.79 14.89 10.65
CA THR A 27 -37.05 16.15 10.60
C THR A 27 -36.08 16.30 11.77
N GLY A 28 -35.11 17.20 11.64
CA GLY A 28 -34.20 17.54 12.73
C GLY A 28 -33.60 18.92 12.56
N THR A 29 -33.05 19.46 13.65
CA THR A 29 -32.36 20.75 13.69
C THR A 29 -31.05 20.60 14.43
N LEU A 30 -30.01 21.31 13.98
CA LEU A 30 -28.70 21.31 14.61
C LEU A 30 -28.40 22.73 15.09
N SER A 31 -28.19 22.88 16.39
CA SER A 31 -27.83 24.15 17.01
C SER A 31 -26.47 24.04 17.68
N THR A 32 -25.73 25.14 17.73
CA THR A 32 -24.45 25.22 18.44
C THR A 32 -24.67 25.88 19.80
N LEU A 33 -24.17 25.26 20.85
CA LEU A 33 -24.23 25.77 22.22
C LEU A 33 -22.82 25.75 22.80
N ALA A 34 -22.09 26.86 22.68
CA ALA A 34 -20.72 27.09 23.19
C ALA A 34 -19.71 25.96 22.91
N ASP A 35 -19.79 24.86 23.67
CA ASP A 35 -18.89 23.71 23.67
C ASP A 35 -19.58 22.39 23.26
N ALA A 36 -20.78 22.47 22.69
CA ALA A 36 -21.52 21.31 22.20
C ALA A 36 -22.39 21.64 20.98
N PHE A 37 -22.63 20.64 20.16
CA PHE A 37 -23.66 20.65 19.13
C PHE A 37 -24.90 19.92 19.66
N LEU A 38 -26.04 20.60 19.62
CA LEU A 38 -27.33 20.04 20.01
C LEU A 38 -28.14 19.69 18.76
N LEU A 39 -28.29 18.39 18.51
CA LEU A 39 -29.12 17.84 17.46
C LEU A 39 -30.49 17.49 18.05
N THR A 40 -31.54 18.19 17.60
CA THR A 40 -32.93 17.93 18.00
C THR A 40 -33.67 17.29 16.84
N LEU A 41 -34.15 16.06 17.04
CA LEU A 41 -34.90 15.26 16.07
C LEU A 41 -36.38 15.28 16.42
N PHE A 42 -37.24 15.30 15.39
CA PHE A 42 -38.70 15.33 15.54
C PHE A 42 -39.35 14.18 14.77
N ASP A 43 -40.41 13.63 15.37
CA ASP A 43 -41.23 12.55 14.82
C ASP A 43 -40.40 11.39 14.28
N GLY A 44 -39.85 10.60 15.20
CA GLY A 44 -38.92 9.55 14.84
C GLY A 44 -39.04 8.29 15.68
N GLU A 45 -38.17 7.35 15.37
CA GLU A 45 -38.07 6.05 16.00
C GLU A 45 -36.61 5.64 16.17
N ILE A 46 -36.34 5.02 17.31
CA ILE A 46 -35.06 4.39 17.63
C ILE A 46 -35.27 2.89 17.57
N HIS A 47 -34.41 2.23 16.80
CA HIS A 47 -34.33 0.79 16.66
C HIS A 47 -33.09 0.33 17.41
N GLU A 48 -33.23 -0.65 18.28
CA GLU A 48 -32.11 -1.21 19.03
C GLU A 48 -32.16 -2.74 18.95
N LEU A 49 -31.03 -3.32 18.59
CA LEU A 49 -30.85 -4.76 18.42
C LEU A 49 -29.67 -5.23 19.26
N GLU A 50 -29.91 -6.16 20.18
CA GLU A 50 -28.85 -6.72 21.00
C GLU A 50 -27.94 -7.65 20.16
N VAL A 51 -26.62 -7.49 20.28
CA VAL A 51 -25.65 -8.25 19.47
C VAL A 51 -25.50 -9.68 19.99
N ALA A 52 -25.71 -9.90 21.28
CA ALA A 52 -25.64 -11.23 21.91
C ALA A 52 -26.87 -12.10 21.60
N ASP A 53 -28.03 -11.48 21.42
CA ASP A 53 -29.29 -12.16 21.08
C ASP A 53 -30.11 -11.33 20.09
N TYR A 54 -30.06 -11.73 18.82
CA TYR A 54 -30.77 -11.06 17.74
C TYR A 54 -32.30 -11.12 17.86
N SER A 55 -32.86 -11.89 18.79
CA SER A 55 -34.29 -11.90 19.07
C SER A 55 -34.76 -10.73 19.95
N ASN A 56 -33.83 -10.11 20.70
CA ASN A 56 -34.11 -8.94 21.53
C ASN A 56 -34.04 -7.66 20.73
N TYR A 57 -35.16 -7.34 20.07
CA TYR A 57 -35.35 -6.11 19.33
C TYR A 57 -36.27 -5.14 20.07
N ARG A 58 -35.83 -3.89 20.23
CA ARG A 58 -36.58 -2.81 20.86
C ARG A 58 -36.78 -1.65 19.89
N ARG A 59 -38.03 -1.19 19.78
CA ARG A 59 -38.41 0.02 19.05
C ARG A 59 -38.95 1.08 20.01
N ILE A 60 -38.40 2.28 19.95
CA ILE A 60 -38.81 3.43 20.78
C ILE A 60 -39.29 4.53 19.84
N ILE A 61 -40.56 4.93 19.94
CA ILE A 61 -41.13 6.03 19.17
C ILE A 61 -41.01 7.31 19.99
N PHE A 62 -40.60 8.42 19.36
CA PHE A 62 -40.47 9.71 20.02
C PHE A 62 -41.05 10.84 19.18
N GLU A 63 -41.69 11.80 19.86
CA GLU A 63 -42.09 13.07 19.24
C GLU A 63 -40.90 14.02 19.13
N THR A 64 -40.03 14.07 20.15
CA THR A 64 -38.80 14.88 20.15
C THR A 64 -37.67 14.14 20.85
N HIS A 65 -36.51 14.04 20.21
CA HIS A 65 -35.31 13.45 20.78
C HIS A 65 -34.11 14.39 20.63
N ARG A 66 -33.34 14.59 21.70
CA ARG A 66 -32.20 15.53 21.72
C ARG A 66 -30.90 14.79 21.98
N ILE A 67 -29.94 14.99 21.08
CA ILE A 67 -28.59 14.41 21.16
C ILE A 67 -27.62 15.57 21.33
N THR A 68 -26.80 15.50 22.38
CA THR A 68 -25.73 16.49 22.64
C THR A 68 -24.41 15.86 22.25
N ILE A 69 -23.67 16.53 21.37
CA ILE A 69 -22.35 16.10 20.90
C ILE A 69 -21.33 17.12 21.42
N PRO A 70 -20.47 16.76 22.39
CA PRO A 70 -19.42 17.65 22.87
C PRO A 70 -18.49 18.09 21.73
N ALA A 71 -18.04 19.35 21.72
CA ALA A 71 -17.13 19.85 20.68
C ALA A 71 -15.74 19.18 20.78
N ASP A 72 -15.28 18.85 21.99
CA ASP A 72 -14.04 18.09 22.24
C ASP A 72 -14.00 16.75 21.51
N ASP A 73 -15.13 16.03 21.44
CA ASP A 73 -15.25 14.76 20.71
C ASP A 73 -15.14 14.93 19.19
N ILE A 74 -15.43 16.13 18.66
CA ILE A 74 -15.34 16.42 17.22
C ILE A 74 -13.93 16.93 16.85
N LEU A 75 -13.29 17.69 17.75
CA LEU A 75 -12.00 18.33 17.48
C LEU A 75 -10.81 17.37 17.66
N LEU A 76 -10.93 16.33 18.51
CA LEU A 76 -9.81 15.42 18.81
C LEU A 76 -10.01 13.98 18.32
N ASN A 77 -11.24 13.49 18.16
CA ASN A 77 -11.50 12.17 17.58
C ASN A 77 -11.84 12.27 16.09
N ARG A 78 -10.81 12.55 15.27
CA ARG A 78 -10.87 12.21 13.84
C ARG A 78 -11.13 10.70 13.77
N ARG A 79 -12.36 10.31 13.40
CA ARG A 79 -12.75 8.91 13.20
C ARG A 79 -11.84 8.24 12.16
N ASP A 80 -10.73 7.68 12.62
CA ASP A 80 -9.82 6.84 11.82
C ASP A 80 -10.42 5.43 11.69
N SER A 81 -11.52 5.30 10.95
CA SER A 81 -12.06 4.01 10.48
C SER A 81 -13.09 4.33 9.40
N SER A 82 -12.94 4.01 8.13
CA SER A 82 -12.46 2.77 7.52
C SER A 82 -12.10 3.07 6.06
N ASN A 83 -11.04 2.45 5.54
CA ASN A 83 -10.58 2.54 4.14
C ASN A 83 -9.92 3.86 3.74
N ARG A 84 -8.84 4.26 4.43
CA ARG A 84 -7.89 5.19 3.83
C ARG A 84 -7.23 4.52 2.62
N THR A 85 -7.26 5.19 1.48
CA THR A 85 -6.53 4.75 0.30
C THR A 85 -5.05 4.69 0.64
N ASP A 86 -4.32 3.75 0.03
CA ASP A 86 -2.89 3.56 0.21
C ASP A 86 -2.07 4.86 0.09
N ARG A 87 -2.49 5.74 -0.81
CA ARG A 87 -1.91 7.08 -1.02
C ARG A 87 -2.02 8.01 0.19
N GLU A 88 -3.06 7.85 1.02
CA GLU A 88 -3.35 8.70 2.18
C GLU A 88 -2.67 8.22 3.47
N MET A 89 -2.05 7.04 3.46
CA MET A 89 -1.39 6.49 4.64
C MET A 89 -0.02 7.14 4.89
N SER A 90 0.34 7.26 6.17
CA SER A 90 1.69 7.65 6.59
C SER A 90 2.66 6.48 6.43
N VAL A 91 3.96 6.77 6.37
CA VAL A 91 4.99 5.71 6.23
C VAL A 91 4.91 4.68 7.37
N PRO A 92 4.78 5.06 8.66
CA PRO A 92 4.63 4.08 9.74
C PRO A 92 3.40 3.17 9.58
N MET A 93 2.25 3.73 9.15
CA MET A 93 1.04 2.92 8.90
C MET A 93 1.22 1.93 7.76
N ILE A 94 2.01 2.30 6.74
CA ILE A 94 2.31 1.40 5.62
C ILE A 94 3.26 0.28 6.09
N LEU A 95 4.27 0.61 6.91
CA LEU A 95 5.20 -0.38 7.46
C LEU A 95 4.49 -1.39 8.38
N ASP A 96 3.56 -0.93 9.22
CA ASP A 96 2.70 -1.82 10.03
C ASP A 96 1.90 -2.80 9.15
N LYS A 97 1.36 -2.32 8.02
CA LYS A 97 0.71 -3.23 7.06
C LYS A 97 1.68 -4.22 6.43
N VAL A 98 2.89 -3.78 6.05
CA VAL A 98 3.93 -4.68 5.51
C VAL A 98 4.25 -5.78 6.51
N GLU A 99 4.47 -5.42 7.78
CA GLU A 99 4.71 -6.37 8.87
C GLU A 99 3.52 -7.32 9.05
N ASN A 100 2.28 -6.84 8.96
CA ASN A 100 1.10 -7.69 9.00
C ASN A 100 1.08 -8.74 7.88
N TYR A 101 1.47 -8.38 6.66
CA TYR A 101 1.59 -9.35 5.56
C TYR A 101 2.72 -10.35 5.80
N GLU A 102 3.86 -9.91 6.33
CA GLU A 102 4.97 -10.80 6.67
C GLU A 102 4.58 -11.83 7.72
N ASN A 103 3.93 -11.39 8.80
CA ASN A 103 3.37 -12.28 9.81
C ASN A 103 2.38 -13.29 9.22
N ARG A 104 1.50 -12.86 8.29
CA ARG A 104 0.57 -13.78 7.61
C ARG A 104 1.29 -14.81 6.74
N ILE A 105 2.36 -14.40 6.04
CA ILE A 105 3.19 -15.29 5.22
C ILE A 105 3.86 -16.33 6.14
N ASP A 106 4.40 -15.91 7.27
CA ASP A 106 5.07 -16.81 8.23
C ASP A 106 4.12 -17.82 8.86
N VAL A 107 2.88 -17.42 9.17
CA VAL A 107 1.83 -18.35 9.64
C VAL A 107 1.52 -19.40 8.56
N VAL A 108 1.44 -18.99 7.29
CA VAL A 108 1.21 -19.92 6.18
C VAL A 108 2.40 -20.87 5.99
N ASN A 109 3.63 -20.36 6.04
CA ASN A 109 4.85 -21.18 5.96
C ASN A 109 4.90 -22.21 7.10
N THR A 110 4.60 -21.79 8.32
CA THR A 110 4.57 -22.69 9.49
C THR A 110 3.51 -23.79 9.33
N ARG A 111 2.33 -23.43 8.81
CA ARG A 111 1.26 -24.41 8.52
C ARG A 111 1.68 -25.40 7.43
N LEU A 112 2.36 -24.93 6.39
CA LEU A 112 2.89 -25.76 5.31
C LEU A 112 3.95 -26.72 5.85
N ALA A 113 4.91 -26.23 6.62
CA ALA A 113 5.93 -27.06 7.27
C ALA A 113 5.30 -28.17 8.13
N GLY A 114 4.28 -27.84 8.94
CA GLY A 114 3.54 -28.84 9.72
C GLY A 114 2.76 -29.85 8.85
N ALA A 115 2.34 -29.49 7.64
CA ALA A 115 1.69 -30.43 6.70
C ALA A 115 2.69 -31.40 6.07
N PHE A 116 3.89 -30.92 5.73
CA PHE A 116 5.00 -31.74 5.25
C PHE A 116 5.46 -32.71 6.33
N PHE A 117 5.71 -32.22 7.54
CA PHE A 117 6.12 -33.05 8.68
C PHE A 117 5.13 -34.18 8.97
N ARG A 118 3.82 -33.90 8.95
CA ARG A 118 2.78 -34.93 9.20
C ARG A 118 2.65 -35.98 8.10
N THR A 119 3.04 -35.65 6.87
CA THR A 119 2.85 -36.54 5.71
C THR A 119 4.12 -37.30 5.34
N LEU A 120 5.25 -36.61 5.36
CA LEU A 120 6.55 -37.10 4.89
C LEU A 120 7.56 -37.34 6.00
N GLU A 121 7.26 -36.94 7.24
CA GLU A 121 8.16 -37.05 8.41
C GLU A 121 9.50 -36.32 8.21
N ASP A 122 9.54 -35.42 7.24
CA ASP A 122 10.69 -34.57 6.90
C ASP A 122 10.41 -33.13 7.35
N SER A 123 11.46 -32.45 7.80
CA SER A 123 11.39 -31.03 8.19
C SER A 123 11.62 -30.09 7.00
N LEU A 124 12.00 -30.61 5.83
CA LEU A 124 12.19 -29.81 4.64
C LEU A 124 10.83 -29.43 4.03
N TRP A 125 10.54 -28.14 3.99
CA TRP A 125 9.41 -27.59 3.24
C TRP A 125 9.91 -26.80 2.03
N PRO A 126 9.15 -26.78 0.93
CA PRO A 126 9.55 -26.13 -0.30
C PRO A 126 9.52 -24.60 -0.18
N GLY A 127 10.48 -23.92 -0.81
CA GLY A 127 10.47 -22.48 -1.00
C GLY A 127 9.63 -22.04 -2.21
N THR A 128 9.36 -22.96 -3.15
CA THR A 128 8.56 -22.68 -4.36
C THR A 128 7.51 -23.75 -4.63
N ILE A 129 6.48 -23.38 -5.40
CA ILE A 129 5.44 -24.34 -5.81
C ILE A 129 6.01 -25.51 -6.64
N SER A 130 7.03 -25.26 -7.48
CA SER A 130 7.66 -26.29 -8.30
C SER A 130 8.36 -27.32 -7.43
N GLU A 131 9.18 -26.85 -6.49
CA GLU A 131 9.87 -27.69 -5.52
C GLU A 131 8.88 -28.50 -4.68
N GLY A 132 7.77 -27.89 -4.24
CA GLY A 132 6.73 -28.59 -3.49
C GLY A 132 6.09 -29.72 -4.28
N ASN A 133 5.80 -29.51 -5.56
CA ASN A 133 5.25 -30.54 -6.44
C ASN A 133 6.27 -31.66 -6.69
N GLU A 134 7.54 -31.32 -6.88
CA GLU A 134 8.62 -32.29 -7.07
C GLU A 134 8.81 -33.19 -5.85
N ILE A 135 8.80 -32.63 -4.64
CA ILE A 135 8.88 -33.39 -3.38
C ILE A 135 7.70 -34.35 -3.26
N VAL A 136 6.48 -33.87 -3.53
CA VAL A 136 5.26 -34.71 -3.45
C VAL A 136 5.29 -35.83 -4.48
N GLU A 137 5.72 -35.57 -5.72
CA GLU A 137 5.86 -36.58 -6.76
C GLU A 137 6.96 -37.61 -6.45
N SER A 138 8.09 -37.15 -5.90
CA SER A 138 9.16 -38.04 -5.43
C SER A 138 8.66 -38.98 -4.32
N ALA A 139 7.92 -38.44 -3.35
CA ALA A 139 7.31 -39.23 -2.28
C ALA A 139 6.26 -40.23 -2.81
N ARG A 140 5.45 -39.82 -3.80
CA ARG A 140 4.47 -40.68 -4.47
C ARG A 140 5.14 -41.87 -5.15
N LYS A 141 6.25 -41.66 -5.85
CA LYS A 141 7.01 -42.74 -6.50
C LYS A 141 7.58 -43.71 -5.47
N LYS A 142 8.18 -43.22 -4.37
CA LYS A 142 8.71 -44.05 -3.29
C LYS A 142 7.62 -44.93 -2.66
N ILE A 143 6.46 -44.36 -2.34
CA ILE A 143 5.33 -45.11 -1.74
C ILE A 143 4.76 -46.18 -2.69
N ARG A 144 4.76 -45.94 -3.99
CA ARG A 144 4.28 -46.93 -4.99
C ARG A 144 5.28 -48.05 -5.27
N ALA A 145 6.57 -47.76 -5.14
CA ALA A 145 7.63 -48.75 -5.32
C ALA A 145 7.84 -49.65 -4.09
N ASP A 146 7.28 -49.27 -2.94
CA ASP A 146 7.41 -50.02 -1.70
C ASP A 146 6.51 -51.25 -1.69
N THR A 147 7.13 -52.42 -1.88
CA THR A 147 6.47 -53.74 -1.90
C THR A 147 6.09 -54.24 -0.51
N THR A 148 6.51 -53.56 0.57
CA THR A 148 6.22 -53.97 1.96
C THR A 148 4.85 -53.50 2.46
N LEU A 149 4.20 -52.57 1.74
CA LEU A 149 2.93 -51.98 2.14
C LEU A 149 1.73 -52.83 1.71
N SER A 150 0.77 -53.02 2.63
CA SER A 150 -0.54 -53.58 2.28
C SER A 150 -1.34 -52.59 1.43
N GLY A 151 -2.20 -53.08 0.51
CA GLY A 151 -3.03 -52.23 -0.35
C GLY A 151 -3.86 -51.18 0.40
N LYS A 152 -4.34 -51.50 1.61
CA LYS A 152 -5.04 -50.53 2.48
C LYS A 152 -4.11 -49.41 2.99
N GLN A 153 -2.87 -49.73 3.35
CA GLN A 153 -1.88 -48.77 3.81
C GLN A 153 -1.42 -47.85 2.67
N LEU A 154 -1.19 -48.43 1.48
CA LEU A 154 -0.85 -47.69 0.28
C LEU A 154 -1.93 -46.67 -0.10
N HIS A 155 -3.20 -47.08 -0.11
CA HIS A 155 -4.32 -46.15 -0.37
C HIS A 155 -4.42 -45.02 0.67
N LYS A 156 -4.15 -45.30 1.95
CA LYS A 156 -4.14 -44.27 3.01
C LYS A 156 -3.04 -43.24 2.75
N LYS A 157 -1.80 -43.69 2.48
CA LYS A 157 -0.65 -42.81 2.17
C LYS A 157 -0.88 -42.01 0.88
N GLU A 158 -1.44 -42.61 -0.17
CA GLU A 158 -1.80 -41.88 -1.40
C GLU A 158 -2.87 -40.79 -1.16
N ARG A 159 -3.86 -41.05 -0.30
CA ARG A 159 -4.85 -40.03 0.07
C ARG A 159 -4.20 -38.86 0.83
N GLN A 160 -3.26 -39.16 1.73
CA GLN A 160 -2.49 -38.12 2.45
C GLN A 160 -1.66 -37.28 1.47
N LEU A 161 -0.97 -37.90 0.52
CA LEU A 161 -0.21 -37.18 -0.52
C LEU A 161 -1.11 -36.29 -1.40
N ARG A 162 -2.28 -36.79 -1.85
CA ARG A 162 -3.23 -35.97 -2.61
C ARG A 162 -3.74 -34.77 -1.81
N SER A 163 -3.96 -34.95 -0.50
CA SER A 163 -4.33 -33.85 0.38
C SER A 163 -3.21 -32.83 0.53
N LEU A 164 -1.96 -33.30 0.66
CA LEU A 164 -0.76 -32.46 0.74
C LEU A 164 -0.57 -31.66 -0.56
N GLU A 165 -0.68 -32.31 -1.72
CA GLU A 165 -0.57 -31.66 -3.04
C GLU A 165 -1.58 -30.50 -3.18
N ARG A 166 -2.84 -30.75 -2.81
CA ARG A 166 -3.87 -29.71 -2.80
C ARG A 166 -3.54 -28.59 -1.81
N GLN A 167 -3.03 -28.94 -0.64
CA GLN A 167 -2.63 -27.96 0.37
C GLN A 167 -1.48 -27.09 -0.14
N VAL A 168 -0.41 -27.68 -0.68
CA VAL A 168 0.73 -26.99 -1.30
C VAL A 168 0.24 -25.95 -2.30
N LYS A 169 -0.62 -26.34 -3.24
CA LYS A 169 -1.17 -25.42 -4.25
C LYS A 169 -1.94 -24.25 -3.62
N ASN A 170 -2.74 -24.52 -2.60
CA ASN A 170 -3.55 -23.50 -1.93
C ASN A 170 -2.67 -22.54 -1.09
N GLU A 171 -1.72 -23.06 -0.31
CA GLU A 171 -0.85 -22.24 0.54
C GLU A 171 0.08 -21.37 -0.32
N PHE A 172 0.67 -21.90 -1.40
CA PHE A 172 1.48 -21.07 -2.32
C PHE A 172 0.66 -20.00 -3.06
N GLY A 173 -0.59 -20.32 -3.42
CA GLY A 173 -1.52 -19.31 -3.95
C GLY A 173 -1.78 -18.19 -2.96
N LEU A 174 -1.92 -18.53 -1.67
CA LEU A 174 -2.13 -17.57 -0.60
C LEU A 174 -0.88 -16.73 -0.32
N ILE A 175 0.31 -17.36 -0.26
CA ILE A 175 1.61 -16.68 -0.14
C ILE A 175 1.78 -15.67 -1.28
N THR A 176 1.50 -16.07 -2.52
CA THR A 176 1.61 -15.17 -3.70
C THR A 176 0.69 -13.96 -3.56
N SER A 177 -0.54 -14.16 -3.09
CA SER A 177 -1.50 -13.08 -2.83
C SER A 177 -1.01 -12.12 -1.74
N TYR A 178 -0.50 -12.65 -0.62
CA TYR A 178 0.05 -11.85 0.46
C TYR A 178 1.32 -11.10 0.05
N GLN A 179 2.20 -11.73 -0.73
CA GLN A 179 3.38 -11.08 -1.28
C GLN A 179 2.99 -9.92 -2.21
N LYS A 180 1.94 -10.09 -3.03
CA LYS A 180 1.44 -9.01 -3.89
C LYS A 180 0.88 -7.85 -3.07
N GLY A 181 0.11 -8.15 -2.02
CA GLY A 181 -0.38 -7.14 -1.08
C GLY A 181 0.77 -6.39 -0.40
N ARG A 182 1.78 -7.12 0.10
CA ARG A 182 2.98 -6.55 0.71
C ARG A 182 3.76 -5.65 -0.26
N ASN A 183 4.01 -6.14 -1.48
CA ASN A 183 4.82 -5.40 -2.45
C ASN A 183 4.14 -4.11 -2.88
N LYS A 184 2.82 -4.10 -3.04
CA LYS A 184 2.05 -2.88 -3.30
C LYS A 184 2.29 -1.80 -2.24
N TYR A 185 2.33 -2.19 -0.96
CA TYR A 185 2.64 -1.26 0.13
C TYR A 185 4.10 -0.78 0.09
N LEU A 186 5.05 -1.66 -0.21
CA LEU A 186 6.45 -1.27 -0.39
C LEU A 186 6.66 -0.30 -1.56
N VAL A 187 5.94 -0.48 -2.66
CA VAL A 187 5.93 0.43 -3.82
C VAL A 187 5.54 1.83 -3.38
N GLU A 188 4.47 1.97 -2.61
CA GLU A 188 4.01 3.26 -2.09
C GLU A 188 5.03 3.91 -1.14
N VAL A 189 5.74 3.13 -0.30
CA VAL A 189 6.84 3.66 0.51
C VAL A 189 7.95 4.21 -0.38
N HIS A 190 8.45 3.42 -1.32
CA HIS A 190 9.52 3.87 -2.20
C HIS A 190 9.09 5.05 -3.10
N LYS A 191 7.83 5.11 -3.52
CA LYS A 191 7.26 6.24 -4.27
C LYS A 191 7.36 7.55 -3.52
N LYS A 192 7.02 7.54 -2.22
CA LYS A 192 7.05 8.73 -1.35
C LYS A 192 8.46 9.34 -1.24
N PHE A 193 9.51 8.53 -1.38
CA PHE A 193 10.90 9.00 -1.35
C PHE A 193 11.50 9.24 -2.74
N SER A 194 11.12 8.43 -3.73
CA SER A 194 11.62 8.52 -5.11
C SER A 194 11.19 9.83 -5.78
N LEU A 195 9.95 10.29 -5.57
CA LEU A 195 9.44 11.51 -6.18
C LEU A 195 10.18 12.79 -5.73
N PRO A 196 10.40 13.05 -4.42
CA PRO A 196 11.24 14.16 -3.98
C PRO A 196 12.69 14.07 -4.48
N PHE A 197 13.26 12.85 -4.53
CA PHE A 197 14.61 12.65 -5.05
C PHE A 197 14.72 13.00 -6.54
N ALA A 198 13.69 12.66 -7.32
CA ALA A 198 13.60 13.04 -8.73
C ALA A 198 13.67 14.56 -8.93
N CYS A 199 13.09 15.37 -8.04
CA CYS A 199 13.18 16.83 -8.12
C CYS A 199 14.63 17.32 -8.10
N ILE A 200 15.48 16.74 -7.26
CA ILE A 200 16.92 17.07 -7.18
C ILE A 200 17.61 16.72 -8.50
N LEU A 201 17.29 15.55 -9.06
CA LEU A 201 17.84 15.11 -10.33
C LEU A 201 17.40 15.98 -11.50
N PHE A 202 16.15 16.45 -11.52
CA PHE A 202 15.66 17.37 -12.55
C PHE A 202 16.33 18.74 -12.47
N VAL A 203 16.67 19.23 -11.28
CA VAL A 203 17.48 20.45 -11.13
C VAL A 203 18.88 20.23 -11.72
N LEU A 204 19.51 19.10 -11.41
CA LEU A 204 20.83 18.74 -11.95
C LEU A 204 20.80 18.60 -13.47
N LEU A 205 19.74 17.99 -14.03
CA LEU A 205 19.52 17.86 -15.46
C LEU A 205 19.24 19.22 -16.12
N GLY A 206 18.49 20.10 -15.46
CA GLY A 206 18.09 21.40 -15.99
C GLY A 206 19.26 22.37 -16.20
N ALA A 207 20.28 22.30 -15.34
CA ALA A 207 21.47 23.17 -15.45
C ALA A 207 22.21 23.05 -16.80
N PRO A 208 22.68 21.87 -17.25
CA PRO A 208 23.32 21.73 -18.57
C PRO A 208 22.33 22.01 -19.71
N LEU A 209 21.06 21.62 -19.59
CA LEU A 209 20.05 21.85 -20.63
C LEU A 209 19.78 23.35 -20.88
N GLY A 210 19.63 24.14 -19.82
CA GLY A 210 19.44 25.60 -19.94
C GLY A 210 20.66 26.29 -20.56
N VAL A 211 21.84 25.76 -20.26
CA VAL A 211 23.11 26.24 -20.80
C VAL A 211 23.26 25.92 -22.29
N MET A 212 22.89 24.72 -22.73
CA MET A 212 22.90 24.31 -24.14
C MET A 212 21.84 25.05 -24.96
N SER A 213 20.66 25.28 -24.38
CA SER A 213 19.57 25.97 -25.08
C SER A 213 19.86 27.46 -25.34
N LYS A 214 20.95 28.06 -24.86
CA LYS A 214 21.28 29.45 -25.26
C LYS A 214 21.44 29.64 -26.78
N ARG A 215 21.66 28.56 -27.55
CA ARG A 215 21.75 28.60 -29.03
C ARG A 215 20.41 28.40 -29.75
N GLY A 216 19.38 27.85 -29.09
CA GLY A 216 18.04 27.64 -29.66
C GLY A 216 17.01 28.31 -28.75
N GLY A 217 16.22 29.25 -29.28
CA GLY A 217 15.36 30.14 -28.48
C GLY A 217 14.51 29.46 -27.40
N PHE A 218 13.92 30.25 -26.49
CA PHE A 218 13.18 29.78 -25.29
C PHE A 218 12.31 28.52 -25.48
N ALA A 219 11.57 28.44 -26.59
CA ALA A 219 10.73 27.29 -26.92
C ALA A 219 11.50 25.94 -26.97
N MET A 220 12.76 25.93 -27.41
CA MET A 220 13.57 24.71 -27.51
C MET A 220 13.87 24.12 -26.12
N SER A 221 14.24 24.97 -25.15
CA SER A 221 14.49 24.53 -23.76
C SER A 221 13.25 23.92 -23.11
N MET A 222 12.09 24.52 -23.37
CA MET A 222 10.81 24.08 -22.81
C MET A 222 10.41 22.73 -23.38
N SER A 223 10.47 22.56 -24.70
CA SER A 223 10.18 21.28 -25.36
C SER A 223 11.09 20.15 -24.89
N LEU A 224 12.39 20.43 -24.73
CA LEU A 224 13.35 19.42 -24.27
C LEU A 224 13.11 19.02 -22.82
N SER A 225 12.83 19.99 -21.94
CA SER A 225 12.49 19.73 -20.54
C SER A 225 11.21 18.91 -20.41
N PHE A 226 10.18 19.26 -21.19
CA PHE A 226 8.93 18.50 -21.25
C PHE A 226 9.15 17.07 -21.76
N GLY A 227 10.03 16.87 -22.75
CA GLY A 227 10.42 15.55 -23.25
C GLY A 227 11.03 14.67 -22.16
N PHE A 228 11.98 15.19 -21.37
CA PHE A 228 12.56 14.45 -20.25
C PHE A 228 11.56 14.17 -19.13
N PHE A 229 10.67 15.12 -18.84
CA PHE A 229 9.59 14.91 -17.88
C PHE A 229 8.66 13.78 -18.32
N LEU A 230 8.25 13.77 -19.59
CA LEU A 230 7.39 12.72 -20.15
C LEU A 230 8.09 11.35 -20.12
N LEU A 231 9.38 11.30 -20.50
CA LEU A 231 10.18 10.08 -20.43
C LEU A 231 10.22 9.53 -19.00
N TYR A 232 10.50 10.39 -18.01
CA TYR A 232 10.51 10.00 -16.60
C TYR A 232 9.15 9.46 -16.16
N TYR A 233 8.06 10.13 -16.54
CA TYR A 233 6.71 9.73 -16.16
C TYR A 233 6.32 8.36 -16.75
N ILE A 234 6.69 8.09 -18.00
CA ILE A 234 6.48 6.77 -18.63
C ILE A 234 7.27 5.68 -17.90
N LEU A 235 8.55 5.94 -17.59
CA LEU A 235 9.38 5.00 -16.84
C LEU A 235 8.83 4.74 -15.43
N LEU A 236 8.32 5.79 -14.77
CA LEU A 236 7.74 5.68 -13.43
C LEU A 236 6.47 4.81 -13.44
N ILE A 237 5.53 5.04 -14.37
CA ILE A 237 4.32 4.22 -14.49
C ILE A 237 4.68 2.77 -14.83
N GLY A 238 5.62 2.57 -15.77
CA GLY A 238 6.08 1.22 -16.12
C GLY A 238 6.71 0.49 -14.94
N GLY A 239 7.57 1.17 -14.18
CA GLY A 239 8.19 0.61 -12.97
C GLY A 239 7.20 0.28 -11.87
N GLU A 240 6.20 1.15 -11.65
CA GLU A 240 5.10 0.93 -10.69
C GLU A 240 4.28 -0.30 -11.08
N GLU A 241 3.86 -0.41 -12.33
CA GLU A 241 3.04 -1.54 -12.82
C GLU A 241 3.79 -2.88 -12.73
N MET A 242 5.08 -2.90 -13.07
CA MET A 242 5.91 -4.11 -12.96
C MET A 242 6.11 -4.53 -11.51
N ALA A 243 6.28 -3.57 -10.59
CA ALA A 243 6.41 -3.85 -9.18
C ALA A 243 5.07 -4.33 -8.59
N ASP A 244 3.95 -3.69 -8.89
CA ASP A 244 2.62 -4.10 -8.42
C ASP A 244 2.23 -5.53 -8.88
N ARG A 245 2.81 -5.99 -9.99
CA ARG A 245 2.66 -7.37 -10.51
C ARG A 245 3.65 -8.37 -9.92
N ASN A 246 4.48 -7.99 -8.95
CA ASN A 246 5.59 -8.80 -8.41
C ASN A 246 6.59 -9.29 -9.47
N GLN A 247 6.72 -8.58 -10.60
CA GLN A 247 7.74 -8.92 -11.60
C GLN A 247 9.11 -8.38 -11.22
N VAL A 248 9.14 -7.21 -10.58
CA VAL A 248 10.35 -6.58 -10.02
C VAL A 248 10.11 -6.21 -8.57
N SER A 249 11.19 -6.06 -7.80
CA SER A 249 11.09 -5.54 -6.43
C SER A 249 10.63 -4.09 -6.44
N ALA A 250 9.88 -3.69 -5.42
CA ALA A 250 9.43 -2.30 -5.25
C ALA A 250 10.58 -1.29 -5.29
N ALA A 251 11.74 -1.64 -4.74
CA ALA A 251 12.94 -0.82 -4.79
C ALA A 251 13.42 -0.61 -6.24
N VAL A 252 13.53 -1.69 -7.03
CA VAL A 252 13.98 -1.56 -8.43
C VAL A 252 12.97 -0.77 -9.26
N GLY A 253 11.69 -1.12 -9.17
CA GLY A 253 10.62 -0.46 -9.95
C GLY A 253 10.58 1.06 -9.75
N MET A 254 10.74 1.53 -8.51
CA MET A 254 10.59 2.95 -8.20
C MET A 254 11.89 3.76 -8.31
N TRP A 255 13.07 3.13 -8.29
CA TRP A 255 14.36 3.83 -8.33
C TRP A 255 15.03 3.80 -9.71
N VAL A 256 14.70 2.86 -10.58
CA VAL A 256 15.22 2.81 -11.96
C VAL A 256 14.98 4.12 -12.73
N PRO A 257 13.79 4.75 -12.69
CA PRO A 257 13.57 6.04 -13.37
C PRO A 257 14.56 7.13 -12.89
N ASN A 258 14.83 7.18 -11.58
CA ASN A 258 15.81 8.11 -11.00
C ASN A 258 17.23 7.80 -11.46
N ALA A 259 17.62 6.52 -11.50
CA ALA A 259 18.93 6.12 -11.99
C ALA A 259 19.13 6.53 -13.46
N VAL A 260 18.11 6.37 -14.30
CA VAL A 260 18.14 6.79 -15.71
C VAL A 260 18.31 8.31 -15.82
N VAL A 261 17.51 9.10 -15.09
CA VAL A 261 17.63 10.57 -15.10
C VAL A 261 18.99 11.02 -14.59
N LEU A 262 19.52 10.37 -13.54
CA LEU A 262 20.85 10.66 -13.01
C LEU A 262 21.95 10.42 -14.04
N ILE A 263 21.91 9.28 -14.76
CA ILE A 263 22.87 8.97 -15.81
C ILE A 263 22.81 10.01 -16.93
N LEU A 264 21.59 10.39 -17.37
CA LEU A 264 21.40 11.43 -18.39
C LEU A 264 21.90 12.79 -17.92
N ALA A 265 21.61 13.18 -16.69
CA ALA A 265 22.05 14.44 -16.09
C ALA A 265 23.58 14.51 -16.02
N LEU A 266 24.23 13.45 -15.55
CA LEU A 266 25.70 13.36 -15.49
C LEU A 266 26.32 13.39 -16.88
N TYR A 267 25.78 12.62 -17.84
CA TYR A 267 26.24 12.60 -19.21
C TYR A 267 26.19 13.99 -19.86
N LEU A 268 25.04 14.67 -19.76
CA LEU A 268 24.86 16.03 -20.30
C LEU A 268 25.77 17.05 -19.62
N THR A 269 25.94 16.94 -18.30
CA THR A 269 26.85 17.81 -17.54
C THR A 269 28.30 17.62 -17.99
N LEU A 270 28.77 16.39 -18.14
CA LEU A 270 30.13 16.11 -18.59
C LEU A 270 30.36 16.58 -20.04
N HIS A 271 29.38 16.38 -20.92
CA HIS A 271 29.44 16.86 -22.29
C HIS A 271 29.54 18.39 -22.36
N THR A 272 28.67 19.09 -21.62
CA THR A 272 28.67 20.57 -21.57
C THR A 272 29.92 21.16 -20.94
N VAL A 273 30.50 20.50 -19.93
CA VAL A 273 31.78 20.91 -19.35
C VAL A 273 32.92 20.70 -20.34
N ARG A 274 32.97 19.59 -21.06
CA ARG A 274 34.04 19.30 -22.03
C ARG A 274 34.05 20.26 -23.22
N GLU A 275 32.88 20.72 -23.66
CA GLU A 275 32.77 21.72 -24.74
C GLU A 275 33.15 23.15 -24.31
N ARG A 276 33.35 23.38 -23.00
CA ARG A 276 33.72 24.69 -22.46
C ARG A 276 35.15 24.64 -21.92
N ALA A 277 35.99 25.59 -22.34
CA ALA A 277 37.35 25.71 -21.82
C ALA A 277 37.34 25.71 -20.26
N PRO A 278 38.31 25.04 -19.59
CA PRO A 278 38.37 25.03 -18.14
C PRO A 278 38.43 26.47 -17.62
N ILE A 279 37.59 26.76 -16.62
CA ILE A 279 37.50 28.07 -15.98
C ILE A 279 38.89 28.41 -15.43
N PRO A 280 39.51 29.55 -15.77
CA PRO A 280 40.78 29.97 -15.19
C PRO A 280 40.53 30.49 -13.78
N LEU A 281 40.26 29.58 -12.84
CA LEU A 281 39.91 29.91 -11.46
C LEU A 281 41.11 30.51 -10.69
N LEU A 282 42.32 30.41 -11.25
CA LEU A 282 43.59 30.91 -10.69
C LEU A 282 43.97 32.34 -11.10
N SER A 283 43.28 32.99 -12.05
CA SER A 283 43.67 34.35 -12.47
C SER A 283 43.23 35.45 -11.51
N PHE A 284 42.32 35.15 -10.58
CA PHE A 284 41.79 36.13 -9.62
C PHE A 284 42.80 36.48 -8.50
N PHE A 285 43.76 35.58 -8.19
CA PHE A 285 44.76 35.83 -7.14
C PHE A 285 46.03 36.55 -7.61
N SER A 286 46.26 36.69 -8.92
CA SER A 286 47.48 37.30 -9.46
C SER A 286 47.41 38.83 -9.62
N LYS A 287 46.25 39.47 -9.40
CA LYS A 287 46.05 40.90 -9.74
C LYS A 287 46.25 41.88 -8.57
N LYS A 288 46.77 41.45 -7.42
CA LYS A 288 46.92 42.30 -6.23
C LYS A 288 48.35 42.77 -5.92
N GLU A 289 49.33 42.42 -6.76
CA GLU A 289 50.75 42.68 -6.48
C GLU A 289 51.42 43.53 -7.58
N ASN A 290 50.78 44.65 -7.97
CA ASN A 290 51.42 45.71 -8.76
C ASN A 290 50.71 47.04 -8.47
N ASN A 291 51.04 47.63 -7.32
CA ASN A 291 50.85 49.04 -7.04
C ASN A 291 51.89 49.45 -5.98
N SER A 292 53.08 49.77 -6.46
CA SER A 292 54.14 50.49 -5.74
C SER A 292 55.05 51.16 -6.76
#